data_AF-A0A2N2JXG4-F1
#
_entry.id   AF-A0A2N2JXG4-F1
#
_cell.length_a   1.000
_cell.length_b   1.000
_cell.length_c   1.000
_cell.angle_alpha   90.00
_cell.angle_beta   90.00
_cell.angle_gamma   90.00
#
_symmetry.space_group_name_H-M   'P 1'
#
loop_
_entity.id
_entity.type
_entity.pdbx_description
1 polymer ?
#
loop_
_entity_poly.entity_id
_entity_poly.type
_entity_poly.pdbx_seq_one_letter_code
_entity_poly.pdbx_strand_id
1 'polypeptide(L)' 'MQIKTLKEREKDHLLQVLVKTHWNIQKTALLLQIPLAEVRRKIKEHRLERPSA' A
#
# COMPACT_ATOMS: atom_id res chain seq x y z
N MET A 1 -18.81 -4.89 17.05
CA MET A 1 -17.76 -5.47 16.19
C MET A 1 -17.60 -4.54 15.00
N GLN A 2 -16.53 -3.72 14.95
CA GLN A 2 -16.34 -2.79 13.83
C GLN A 2 -15.88 -3.59 12.61
N ILE A 3 -16.79 -3.84 11.67
CA ILE A 3 -16.44 -4.46 10.39
C ILE A 3 -15.66 -3.42 9.62
N LYS A 4 -14.32 -3.52 9.64
CA LYS A 4 -13.47 -2.75 8.75
C LYS A 4 -13.92 -3.01 7.33
N THR A 5 -14.17 -1.95 6.58
CA THR A 5 -14.54 -2.06 5.18
C THR A 5 -13.42 -2.76 4.40
N LEU A 6 -13.76 -3.42 3.29
CA LEU A 6 -12.76 -4.02 2.39
C LEU A 6 -11.70 -2.97 1.97
N LYS A 7 -12.12 -1.70 1.86
CA LYS A 7 -11.27 -0.57 1.54
C LYS A 7 -10.23 -0.27 2.62
N GLU A 8 -10.61 -0.33 3.89
CA GLU A 8 -9.68 -0.16 5.02
C GLU A 8 -8.70 -1.32 5.15
N ARG A 9 -9.16 -2.56 4.92
CA ARG A 9 -8.29 -3.74 4.90
C ARG A 9 -7.26 -3.67 3.77
N GLU A 10 -7.68 -3.23 2.58
CA GLU A 10 -6.76 -3.02 1.46
C GLU A 10 -5.71 -1.96 1.79
N LYS A 11 -6.13 -0.82 2.36
CA LYS A 11 -5.22 0.25 2.77
C LYS A 11 -4.20 -0.23 3.79
N ASP A 12 -4.65 -0.94 4.82
CA ASP A 12 -3.80 -1.47 5.89
C ASP A 12 -2.78 -2.46 5.33
N HIS A 13 -3.23 -3.38 4.46
CA HIS A 13 -2.36 -4.34 3.80
C HIS A 13 -1.31 -3.67 2.91
N LEU A 14 -1.72 -2.70 2.08
CA LEU A 14 -0.80 -1.94 1.22
C LEU A 14 0.24 -1.18 2.05
N LEU A 15 -0.19 -0.54 3.14
CA LEU A 15 0.70 0.17 4.05
C LEU A 15 1.71 -0.80 4.73
N GLN A 16 1.25 -1.95 5.20
CA GLN A 16 2.14 -2.97 5.79
C GLN A 16 3.21 -3.43 4.82
N VAL A 17 2.85 -3.70 3.57
CA VAL A 17 3.82 -4.12 2.54
C VAL A 17 4.79 -2.99 2.22
N LEU A 18 4.30 -1.74 2.10
CA LEU A 18 5.16 -0.57 1.86
C LEU A 18 6.15 -0.35 3.01
N VAL A 19 5.72 -0.46 4.27
CA VAL A 19 6.61 -0.33 5.43
C VAL A 19 7.66 -1.45 5.42
N LYS A 20 7.26 -2.71 5.20
CA LYS A 20 8.20 -3.85 5.13
C LYS A 20 9.23 -3.71 4.01
N THR A 21 8.83 -3.16 2.87
CA THR A 21 9.73 -2.94 1.73
C THR A 21 10.51 -1.63 1.81
N HIS A 22 10.41 -0.88 2.92
CA HIS A 22 11.02 0.46 3.07
C HIS A 22 10.58 1.44 1.98
N TRP A 23 9.29 1.40 1.63
CA TRP A 23 8.64 2.19 0.59
C TRP A 23 9.23 1.94 -0.80
N ASN A 24 9.80 0.75 -1.03
CA ASN A 24 10.30 0.36 -2.33
C ASN A 24 9.12 -0.10 -3.21
N ILE A 25 8.73 0.76 -4.15
CA ILE A 25 7.59 0.53 -5.05
C ILE A 25 7.80 -0.70 -5.94
N GLN A 26 9.02 -0.97 -6.40
CA GLN A 26 9.34 -2.16 -7.21
C GLN A 26 9.16 -3.46 -6.42
N LYS A 27 9.74 -3.53 -5.21
CA LYS A 27 9.56 -4.68 -4.32
C LYS A 27 8.09 -4.86 -3.92
N THR A 28 7.37 -3.76 -3.70
CA THR A 28 5.95 -3.79 -3.35
C THR A 28 5.09 -4.31 -4.50
N ALA A 29 5.35 -3.88 -5.74
CA ALA A 29 4.70 -4.38 -6.93
C ALA A 29 4.92 -5.88 -7.13
N LEU A 30 6.17 -6.34 -6.93
CA LEU A 30 6.53 -7.76 -7.01
C LEU A 30 5.80 -8.60 -5.94
N LEU A 31 5.74 -8.12 -4.70
CA LEU A 31 5.08 -8.83 -3.60
C LEU A 31 3.56 -8.86 -3.74
N LEU A 32 2.95 -7.76 -4.18
CA LEU A 32 1.51 -7.65 -4.41
C LEU A 32 1.09 -8.24 -5.76
N GLN A 33 2.05 -8.62 -6.61
CA GLN A 33 1.83 -9.08 -7.99
C GLN A 33 0.95 -8.13 -8.82
N ILE A 34 1.13 -6.83 -8.62
CA ILE A 34 0.42 -5.78 -9.38
C ILE A 34 1.42 -4.87 -10.11
N PRO A 35 1.01 -4.21 -11.21
CA PRO A 35 1.87 -3.27 -11.92
C PRO A 35 2.35 -2.12 -11.02
N LEU A 36 3.55 -1.60 -11.29
CA LEU A 36 4.10 -0.41 -10.63
C LEU A 36 3.15 0.80 -10.68
N ALA A 37 2.48 0.98 -11.82
CA ALA A 37 1.50 2.04 -12.02
C ALA A 37 0.31 1.90 -11.07
N GLU A 38 -0.16 0.67 -10.84
CA GLU A 38 -1.26 0.38 -9.92
C GLU A 38 -0.84 0.58 -8.46
N VAL A 39 0.39 0.22 -8.06
CA VAL A 39 0.91 0.53 -6.72
C VAL A 39 0.90 2.04 -6.49
N ARG A 40 1.43 2.83 -7.44
CA ARG A 40 1.45 4.30 -7.35
C ARG A 40 0.05 4.90 -7.29
N ARG A 41 -0.87 4.38 -8.10
CA ARG A 41 -2.26 4.79 -8.11
C ARG A 41 -2.92 4.52 -6.76
N LYS A 42 -2.78 3.31 -6.23
CA LYS A 42 -3.33 2.94 -4.91
C LYS A 42 -2.73 3.77 -3.77
N ILE A 43 -1.42 4.05 -3.79
CA ILE A 43 -0.79 4.97 -2.83
C ILE A 43 -1.46 6.35 -2.85
N LYS A 44 -1.72 6.89 -4.06
CA LYS A 44 -2.38 8.18 -4.25
C LYS A 44 -3.85 8.14 -3.83
N GLU A 45 -4.58 7.10 -4.20
CA GLU A 45 -6.01 6.91 -3.86
C GLU A 45 -6.22 6.80 -2.35
N HIS A 46 -5.33 6.06 -1.67
CA HIS A 46 -5.38 5.88 -0.22
C HIS A 46 -4.69 7.00 0.58
N ARG A 47 -4.14 8.01 -0.12
CA ARG A 47 -3.34 9.11 0.44
C ARG A 47 -2.28 8.59 1.42
N LEU A 48 -1.57 7.54 1.02
CA LEU A 48 -0.49 6.98 1.81
C LEU A 48 0.76 7.85 1.64
N GLU A 49 1.17 8.50 2.72
CA GLU A 49 2.37 9.33 2.74
C GLU A 49 3.51 8.56 3.39
N ARG A 50 4.69 8.62 2.78
CA ARG A 50 5.89 8.07 3.39
C ARG A 50 6.11 8.85 4.68
N PRO A 51 6.21 8.20 5.86
CA PRO A 51 6.59 8.91 7.06
C PRO A 51 7.94 9.57 6.77
N SER A 52 7.93 10.90 6.71
CA SER A 52 9.14 11.70 6.65
C SER A 52 9.94 11.32 7.88
N ALA A 53 11.10 10.70 7.64
CA ALA A 53 12.07 10.41 8.69
C ALA A 53 12.55 11.72 9.34
#